data_AF-A0A496VNM4-F1
#
_entry.id   AF-A0A496VNM4-F1
#
_cell.length_a   1.000
_cell.length_b   1.000
_cell.length_c   1.000
_cell.angle_alpha   90.00
_cell.angle_beta   90.00
_cell.angle_gamma   90.00
#
_symmetry.space_group_name_H-M   'P 1'
#
loop_
_entity.id
_entity.type
_entity.pdbx_description
1 polymer ?
#
loop_
_entity_poly.entity_id
_entity_poly.type
_entity_poly.pdbx_seq_one_letter_code
_entity_poly.pdbx_strand_id
1 'polypeptide(L)' 'MQMKNDWLLDYRKDVTSQTGEDGIIDKVFEIIGTQSKWCVEFGAYDGKFCSNTYNLINRGVFSGTD' A
#
# COMPACT_ATOMS: atom_id res chain seq x y z
N MET A 1 -15.89 -19.23 17.82
CA MET A 1 -14.69 -18.37 17.70
C MET A 1 -15.10 -17.19 16.83
N GLN A 2 -15.07 -15.96 17.35
CA GLN A 2 -15.41 -14.79 16.55
C GLN A 2 -14.25 -14.55 15.57
N MET A 3 -14.52 -14.52 14.27
CA MET A 3 -13.48 -14.15 13.30
C MET A 3 -13.14 -12.67 13.52
N LYS A 4 -11.86 -12.38 13.75
CA LYS A 4 -11.32 -11.01 13.71
C LYS A 4 -11.65 -10.44 12.32
N ASN A 5 -12.41 -9.35 12.27
CA ASN A 5 -12.74 -8.67 11.01
C ASN A 5 -11.64 -7.68 10.58
N ASP A 6 -10.57 -7.56 11.36
CA ASP A 6 -9.45 -6.64 11.20
C ASP A 6 -8.12 -7.39 10.94
N TRP A 7 -8.17 -8.65 10.53
CA TRP A 7 -6.98 -9.50 10.39
C TRP A 7 -5.93 -8.96 9.40
N LEU A 8 -6.31 -8.08 8.46
CA LEU A 8 -5.36 -7.37 7.59
C LEU A 8 -4.39 -6.48 8.38
N LEU A 9 -4.77 -6.02 9.57
CA LEU A 9 -3.91 -5.20 10.43
C LEU A 9 -2.64 -5.93 10.89
N ASP A 10 -2.63 -7.26 10.83
CA ASP A 10 -1.46 -8.08 11.18
C ASP A 10 -0.35 -7.99 10.10
N TYR A 11 -0.67 -7.44 8.92
CA TYR A 11 0.26 -7.28 7.79
C TYR A 11 0.82 -5.87 7.63
N ARG A 12 0.44 -4.93 8.52
CA ARG A 12 0.84 -3.52 8.43
C ARG A 12 2.35 -3.31 8.37
N LYS A 13 2.76 -2.35 7.55
CA LYS A 13 4.14 -1.84 7.47
C LYS A 13 4.10 -0.34 7.18
N ASP A 14 5.03 0.40 7.77
CA ASP A 14 5.15 1.86 7.65
C ASP A 14 6.49 2.20 6.98
N VAL A 15 6.63 1.90 5.68
CA VAL A 15 7.87 2.20 4.93
C VAL A 15 7.85 3.65 4.50
N THR A 16 6.77 4.06 3.84
CA THR A 16 6.47 5.46 3.50
C THR A 16 5.08 5.88 3.91
N SER A 17 4.17 4.93 4.17
CA SER A 17 2.79 5.22 4.54
C SER A 17 2.66 5.63 6.02
N GLN A 18 1.49 6.17 6.39
CA GLN A 18 1.28 6.78 7.70
C GLN A 18 0.91 5.77 8.80
N THR A 19 0.09 4.76 8.49
CA THR A 19 -0.54 3.89 9.50
C THR A 19 -0.59 2.40 9.15
N GLY A 20 0.24 1.94 8.22
CA GLY A 20 0.46 0.53 7.93
C GLY A 20 0.08 0.09 6.52
N GLU A 21 -0.35 1.03 5.70
CA GLU A 21 -0.91 0.83 4.39
C GLU A 21 0.06 0.11 3.44
N ASP A 22 1.38 0.34 3.51
CA ASP A 22 2.35 -0.35 2.65
C ASP A 22 2.16 -1.88 2.71
N GLY A 23 2.07 -2.41 3.93
CA GLY A 23 1.93 -3.83 4.15
C GLY A 23 0.52 -4.36 3.89
N ILE A 24 -0.51 -3.56 4.17
CA ILE A 24 -1.90 -3.90 3.84
C ILE A 24 -2.09 -3.98 2.32
N ILE A 25 -1.59 -3.00 1.58
CA ILE A 25 -1.68 -2.94 0.11
C ILE A 25 -0.94 -4.12 -0.52
N ASP A 26 0.28 -4.41 -0.05
CA ASP A 26 1.03 -5.61 -0.46
C ASP A 26 0.17 -6.88 -0.26
N LYS A 27 -0.48 -7.02 0.91
CA LYS A 27 -1.30 -8.20 1.21
C LYS A 27 -2.58 -8.27 0.37
N VAL A 28 -3.21 -7.14 0.09
CA VAL A 28 -4.38 -7.07 -0.79
C VAL A 28 -4.02 -7.58 -2.19
N PHE A 29 -2.92 -7.10 -2.78
CA PHE A 29 -2.48 -7.54 -4.10
C PHE A 29 -1.97 -8.99 -4.13
N GLU A 30 -1.43 -9.51 -3.03
CA GLU A 30 -1.13 -10.94 -2.90
C GLU A 30 -2.40 -11.81 -3.05
N ILE A 31 -3.53 -11.35 -2.50
CA ILE A 31 -4.80 -12.09 -2.49
C ILE A 31 -5.56 -11.96 -3.80
N ILE A 32 -5.72 -10.72 -4.30
CA ILE A 32 -6.56 -10.44 -5.47
C ILE A 32 -5.77 -10.51 -6.79
N GLY A 33 -4.43 -10.54 -6.72
CA GLY A 33 -3.55 -10.40 -7.87
C GLY A 33 -3.54 -8.99 -8.46
N THR A 34 -2.97 -8.82 -9.65
CA THR A 34 -2.94 -7.53 -10.37
C THR A 34 -3.27 -7.75 -11.84
N GLN A 35 -4.14 -6.91 -12.42
CA GLN A 35 -4.34 -6.85 -13.88
C GLN A 35 -3.52 -5.73 -14.53
N SER A 36 -3.26 -4.65 -13.80
CA SER A 36 -2.40 -3.53 -14.19
C SER A 36 -1.52 -3.12 -13.01
N LYS A 37 -0.42 -2.41 -13.31
CA LYS A 37 0.59 -1.96 -12.32
C LYS A 37 0.89 -0.48 -12.49
N TRP A 38 -0.19 0.30 -12.49
CA TRP A 38 -0.14 1.76 -12.51
C TRP A 38 -0.99 2.29 -11.35
N CYS A 39 -0.44 3.21 -10.56
CA CYS A 39 -1.12 3.80 -9.41
C CYS A 39 -1.09 5.33 -9.46
N VAL A 40 -2.04 5.92 -8.74
CA VAL A 40 -2.12 7.36 -8.49
C VAL A 40 -2.60 7.58 -7.06
N GLU A 41 -1.98 8.52 -6.36
CA GLU A 41 -2.42 8.97 -5.05
C GLU A 41 -2.76 10.46 -5.09
N PHE A 42 -3.77 10.87 -4.32
CA PHE A 42 -4.12 12.27 -4.12
C PHE A 42 -4.02 12.57 -2.63
N GLY A 43 -3.19 13.55 -2.27
CA GLY A 43 -2.98 13.92 -0.87
C GLY A 43 -1.74 13.30 -0.21
N ALA A 44 -0.74 12.89 -1.00
CA ALA A 44 0.51 12.27 -0.53
C ALA A 44 1.54 13.28 0.02
N TYR A 45 1.14 14.34 0.72
CA TYR A 45 2.03 15.39 1.24
C TYR A 45 3.08 15.92 0.23
N ASP A 46 4.35 15.49 0.32
CA ASP A 46 5.48 15.84 -0.56
C ASP A 46 5.75 14.80 -1.67
N GLY A 47 4.84 13.84 -1.83
CA GLY A 47 4.94 12.72 -2.75
C GLY A 47 5.79 11.57 -2.23
N LYS A 48 6.23 11.58 -0.96
CA LYS A 48 7.02 10.49 -0.37
C LYS A 48 6.65 10.21 1.08
N PHE A 49 6.64 11.24 1.92
CA PHE A 49 6.27 11.11 3.33
C PHE A 49 4.76 10.91 3.46
N CYS A 50 4.34 9.90 4.23
CA CYS A 50 2.95 9.48 4.36
C CYS A 50 2.26 9.11 3.03
N SER A 51 3.04 8.70 2.02
CA SER A 51 2.53 8.21 0.75
C SER A 51 2.27 6.71 0.82
N ASN A 52 1.08 6.31 0.34
CA ASN A 52 0.67 4.92 0.18
C ASN A 52 1.13 4.33 -1.16
N THR A 53 1.51 5.15 -2.15
CA THR A 53 1.96 4.65 -3.47
C THR A 53 3.45 4.76 -3.74
N TYR A 54 4.20 5.62 -3.03
CA TYR A 54 5.61 5.87 -3.27
C TYR A 54 6.46 4.60 -3.17
N ASN A 55 6.25 3.79 -2.13
CA ASN A 55 7.01 2.56 -1.95
C ASN A 55 6.76 1.56 -3.10
N LEU A 56 5.54 1.49 -3.64
CA LEU A 56 5.22 0.64 -4.80
C LEU A 56 5.99 1.10 -6.05
N ILE A 57 6.08 2.42 -6.26
CA ILE A 57 6.79 3.04 -7.38
C ILE A 57 8.31 2.88 -7.20
N ASN A 58 8.84 3.20 -6.03
CA ASN A 58 10.26 3.16 -5.71
C ASN A 58 10.85 1.74 -5.77
N ARG A 59 10.04 0.72 -5.43
CA ARG A 59 10.41 -0.71 -5.59
C ARG A 59 10.29 -1.20 -7.04
N GLY A 60 9.78 -0.38 -7.96
CA GLY A 60 9.52 -0.77 -9.35
C GLY A 60 8.40 -1.81 -9.52
N VAL A 61 7.54 -1.97 -8.51
CA VAL A 61 6.41 -2.90 -8.56
C VAL A 61 5.27 -2.28 -9.36
N PHE A 62 5.07 -0.97 -9.21
CA PHE A 62 4.14 -0.16 -9.97
C PHE A 62 4.88 1.00 -10.63
N SER A 63 4.25 1.59 -11.66
CA SER A 63 4.56 2.93 -12.17
C SER A 63 3.45 3.88 -11.75
N GLY A 64 3.65 5.19 -11.80
CA GLY A 64 2.61 6.10 -11.35
C GLY A 64 3.09 7.47 -10.96
N THR A 65 2.20 8.21 -10.32
CA THR A 65 2.48 9.47 -9.64
C THR A 65 1.89 9.43 -8.24
N ASP A 66 2.64 9.99 -7.30
CA ASP A 66 2.11 10.46 -6.02
C ASP A 66 1.53 11.87 -6.17
#